data_AF-A0AAD6CPF9-F1
#
_entry.id   AF-A0AAD6CPF9-F1
#
_cell.length_a   1.000
_cell.length_b   1.000
_cell.length_c   1.000
_cell.angle_alpha   90.00
_cell.angle_beta   90.00
_cell.angle_gamma   90.00
#
_symmetry.space_group_name_H-M   'P 1'
#
loop_
_entity.id
_entity.type
_entity.pdbx_description
1 polymer ?
#
loop_
_entity_poly.entity_id
_entity_poly.type
_entity_poly.pdbx_seq_one_letter_code
_entity_poly.pdbx_strand_id
1 'polypeptide(L)'
;MVEQGKKDMDSNSDHIETHEEIIYDHNGSIEIVKAGTLGALVENLTRHDKLDAFFNRTFLTTYKYFISTSALIDLLIARFDSLPSSEADATRPLVRVRVINIFKQWLEHFWTEPKGPETDDNLLKLREFASRATAATETSAVAQLLGIIQRRMAGMSRMKISRPSISNPPKPILPRKLDKLLFLKIDAKELARQLTIMEAHMFSKIQPNELLNKAWQKKESFTTPAPAPNIRALIRYSNQLSNWVGALILAESDIKKRAQVIGHLVNIANICHELQNYSAVVSILSGFQSAPIYRLTRTWAMVTEKSCNILRPLQALTSSTQNYSNYRGALRIAVPPCIPFLGLYLKDLTFIEDGNQPLTPEGLINFHKYTMLAASVHEIQRFKEAQYCLHAVPELQEYIASRLQSATGLDEMWDRSCELEPRGRGETRPRDFYTPTGGMTTSMVVACMVLDD
;
A
#
# COMPACT_ATOMS: atom_id res chain seq x y z
N MET A 1 -31.43 39.15 -60.24
CA MET A 1 -30.87 40.41 -59.68
C MET A 1 -30.41 40.10 -58.27
N VAL A 2 -29.15 40.09 -57.89
CA VAL A 2 -27.88 40.40 -58.55
C VAL A 2 -26.81 39.48 -57.96
N GLU A 3 -25.87 39.14 -58.82
CA GLU A 3 -24.64 38.38 -58.67
C GLU A 3 -23.58 38.96 -57.70
N GLN A 4 -22.66 38.06 -57.34
CA GLN A 4 -21.20 38.21 -57.20
C GLN A 4 -20.59 38.63 -55.85
N GLY A 5 -19.68 37.75 -55.41
CA GLY A 5 -18.73 37.97 -54.32
C GLY A 5 -17.91 36.71 -53.98
N LYS A 6 -17.31 36.06 -54.99
CA LYS A 6 -16.31 35.00 -54.82
C LYS A 6 -14.98 35.65 -54.41
N LYS A 7 -14.42 35.27 -53.25
CA LYS A 7 -12.99 35.46 -52.95
C LYS A 7 -12.51 34.31 -52.08
N ASP A 8 -11.45 33.70 -52.58
CA ASP A 8 -10.71 32.59 -52.00
C ASP A 8 -10.13 32.96 -50.62
N MET A 9 -10.19 32.03 -49.67
CA MET A 9 -9.17 31.93 -48.63
C MET A 9 -8.85 30.45 -48.42
N ASP A 10 -7.65 30.15 -48.89
CA ASP A 10 -6.82 28.97 -48.69
C ASP A 10 -6.92 28.35 -47.29
N SER A 11 -6.93 27.03 -47.33
CA SER A 11 -6.17 26.12 -46.47
C SER A 11 -5.43 26.76 -45.29
N ASN A 12 -5.97 26.55 -44.09
CA ASN A 12 -5.13 26.39 -42.90
C ASN A 12 -5.61 25.13 -42.18
N SER A 13 -5.28 23.97 -42.75
CA SER A 13 -5.14 22.76 -41.96
C SER A 13 -3.94 22.99 -41.06
N ASP A 14 -4.19 23.42 -39.82
CA ASP A 14 -3.18 23.38 -38.77
C ASP A 14 -2.83 21.90 -38.57
N HIS A 15 -1.82 21.45 -39.32
CA HIS A 15 -0.97 20.35 -38.94
C HIS A 15 -0.33 20.76 -37.61
N ILE A 16 -0.99 20.41 -36.50
CA ILE A 16 -0.32 20.32 -35.22
C ILE A 16 0.67 19.15 -35.38
N GLU A 17 1.88 19.47 -35.83
CA GLU A 17 3.04 18.62 -35.61
C GLU A 17 3.09 18.40 -34.10
N THR A 18 2.62 17.23 -33.64
CA THR A 18 2.81 16.80 -32.26
C THR A 18 4.29 16.54 -32.09
N HIS A 19 5.07 17.59 -31.90
CA HIS A 19 6.46 17.46 -31.47
C HIS A 19 6.44 16.63 -30.19
N GLU A 20 7.18 15.53 -30.20
CA GLU A 20 7.34 14.65 -29.05
C GLU A 20 8.08 15.43 -27.96
N GLU A 21 7.32 16.15 -27.13
CA GLU A 21 7.86 16.99 -26.09
C GLU A 21 7.99 16.22 -24.78
N ILE A 22 9.16 16.34 -24.13
CA ILE A 22 9.44 15.79 -22.81
C ILE A 22 10.17 16.86 -21.98
N ILE A 23 9.65 17.09 -20.78
CA ILE A 23 10.18 18.08 -19.84
C ILE A 23 10.92 17.32 -18.75
N TYR A 24 12.20 17.64 -18.57
CA TYR A 24 13.01 17.14 -17.47
C TYR A 24 13.13 18.17 -16.35
N ASP A 25 13.23 17.67 -15.14
CA ASP A 25 13.70 18.40 -13.98
C ASP A 25 15.13 17.95 -13.66
N HIS A 26 15.97 18.90 -13.23
CA HIS A 26 17.39 18.64 -12.95
C HIS A 26 17.63 18.76 -11.46
N ASN A 27 17.80 17.62 -10.79
CA ASN A 27 18.24 17.59 -9.40
C ASN A 27 19.74 17.27 -9.34
N GLY A 28 20.57 18.28 -9.59
CA GLY A 28 22.00 18.11 -9.80
C GLY A 28 22.30 17.44 -11.15
N SER A 29 23.02 16.31 -11.14
CA SER A 29 23.36 15.54 -12.34
C SER A 29 22.30 14.52 -12.76
N ILE A 30 21.20 14.40 -12.00
CA ILE A 30 20.12 13.45 -12.27
C ILE A 30 18.99 14.17 -12.98
N GLU A 31 18.72 13.74 -14.21
CA GLU A 31 17.55 14.14 -15.00
C GLU A 31 16.35 13.29 -14.59
N ILE A 32 15.25 13.93 -14.22
CA ILE A 32 14.00 13.26 -13.83
C ILE A 32 12.90 13.76 -14.75
N VAL A 33 12.18 12.85 -15.40
CA VAL A 33 11.05 13.24 -16.27
C VAL A 33 9.93 13.86 -15.41
N LYS A 34 9.56 15.09 -15.73
CA LYS A 34 8.51 15.84 -15.03
C LYS A 34 7.18 15.78 -15.79
N ALA A 35 7.22 15.93 -17.10
CA ALA A 35 6.06 15.84 -17.96
C ALA A 35 6.43 15.42 -19.39
N GLY A 36 5.47 14.98 -20.19
CA GLY A 36 5.71 14.75 -21.61
C GLY A 36 4.48 14.28 -22.37
N THR A 37 4.59 14.27 -23.70
CA THR A 37 3.60 13.65 -24.58
C THR A 37 3.66 12.12 -24.44
N LEU A 38 2.57 11.43 -24.78
CA LEU A 38 2.52 9.98 -24.69
C LEU A 38 3.60 9.30 -25.55
N GLY A 39 3.81 9.79 -26.78
CA GLY A 39 4.86 9.31 -27.69
C GLY A 39 6.26 9.45 -27.07
N ALA A 40 6.59 10.65 -26.58
CA ALA A 40 7.88 10.93 -25.95
C ALA A 40 8.14 10.06 -24.71
N LEU A 41 7.12 9.81 -23.88
CA LEU A 41 7.26 8.93 -22.71
C LEU A 41 7.51 7.46 -23.09
N VAL A 42 6.86 6.97 -24.16
CA VAL A 42 7.08 5.61 -24.68
C VAL A 42 8.43 5.48 -25.38
N GLU A 43 8.88 6.51 -26.08
CA GLU A 43 10.24 6.59 -26.60
C GLU A 43 11.27 6.55 -25.46
N ASN A 44 11.09 7.35 -24.41
CA ASN A 44 11.98 7.35 -23.25
C ASN A 44 11.97 6.00 -22.51
N LEU A 45 10.83 5.29 -22.47
CA LEU A 45 10.72 3.94 -21.90
C LEU A 45 11.62 2.93 -22.64
N THR A 46 11.89 3.17 -23.92
CA THR A 46 12.64 2.28 -24.81
C THR A 46 13.96 2.89 -25.30
N ARG A 47 14.47 3.92 -24.60
CA ARG A 47 15.70 4.63 -24.96
C ARG A 47 16.90 3.68 -25.03
N HIS A 48 17.71 3.85 -26.08
CA HIS A 48 18.83 2.95 -26.40
C HIS A 48 20.15 3.37 -25.72
N ASP A 49 20.31 4.66 -25.45
CA ASP A 49 21.48 5.34 -24.89
C ASP A 49 21.67 5.10 -23.37
N LYS A 50 20.59 5.17 -22.58
CA LYS A 50 20.63 5.14 -21.11
C LYS A 50 19.40 4.45 -20.56
N LEU A 51 19.63 3.42 -19.75
CA LEU A 51 18.56 2.74 -19.00
C LEU A 51 18.16 3.59 -17.79
N ASP A 52 16.89 4.01 -17.76
CA ASP A 52 16.29 4.59 -16.56
C ASP A 52 15.36 3.57 -15.88
N ALA A 53 15.93 2.77 -14.99
CA ALA A 53 15.17 1.76 -14.26
C ALA A 53 14.08 2.38 -13.37
N PHE A 54 14.28 3.61 -12.87
CA PHE A 54 13.31 4.30 -12.01
C PHE A 54 12.12 4.79 -12.83
N PHE A 55 12.37 5.42 -13.98
CA PHE A 55 11.32 5.80 -14.93
C PHE A 55 10.52 4.59 -15.39
N ASN A 56 11.19 3.51 -15.81
CA ASN A 56 10.50 2.30 -16.29
C ASN A 56 9.59 1.71 -15.21
N ARG A 57 10.08 1.64 -13.95
CA ARG A 57 9.30 1.14 -12.82
C ARG A 57 8.10 2.04 -12.54
N THR A 58 8.27 3.36 -12.61
CA THR A 58 7.21 4.36 -12.41
C THR A 58 6.16 4.27 -13.50
N PHE A 59 6.57 4.29 -14.77
CA PHE A 59 5.69 4.19 -15.94
C PHE A 59 4.86 2.90 -15.86
N LEU A 60 5.50 1.74 -15.69
CA LEU A 60 4.79 0.45 -15.64
C LEU A 60 3.86 0.31 -14.42
N THR A 61 4.06 1.09 -13.37
CA THR A 61 3.17 1.12 -12.19
C THR A 61 1.94 1.99 -12.44
N THR A 62 2.05 3.04 -13.26
CA THR A 62 1.08 4.14 -13.32
C THR A 62 0.50 4.42 -14.70
N TYR A 63 0.94 3.72 -15.75
CA TYR A 63 0.49 3.98 -17.13
C TYR A 63 -1.02 3.97 -17.31
N LYS A 64 -1.75 3.15 -16.53
CA LYS A 64 -3.22 3.03 -16.58
C LYS A 64 -3.97 4.33 -16.27
N TYR A 65 -3.30 5.36 -15.76
CA TYR A 65 -3.90 6.68 -15.59
C TYR A 65 -4.03 7.45 -16.90
N PHE A 66 -3.22 7.14 -17.92
CA PHE A 66 -3.13 7.94 -19.14
C PHE A 66 -3.09 7.12 -20.43
N ILE A 67 -2.96 5.80 -20.37
CA ILE A 67 -3.05 4.90 -21.53
C ILE A 67 -3.63 3.54 -21.15
N SER A 68 -4.45 2.97 -22.03
CA SER A 68 -5.00 1.62 -21.88
C SER A 68 -3.94 0.55 -22.15
N THR A 69 -4.17 -0.65 -21.62
CA THR A 69 -3.28 -1.80 -21.78
C THR A 69 -3.10 -2.18 -23.26
N SER A 70 -4.18 -2.23 -24.05
CA SER A 70 -4.10 -2.51 -25.49
C SER A 70 -3.31 -1.42 -26.21
N ALA A 71 -3.61 -0.14 -25.98
CA ALA A 71 -2.93 0.96 -26.67
C ALA A 71 -1.43 1.00 -26.35
N LEU A 72 -1.03 0.68 -25.11
CA LEU A 72 0.39 0.58 -24.75
C LEU A 72 1.09 -0.56 -25.51
N ILE A 73 0.44 -1.71 -25.66
CA ILE A 73 0.96 -2.82 -26.46
C ILE A 73 1.15 -2.36 -27.89
N ASP A 74 0.14 -1.73 -28.48
CA ASP A 74 0.17 -1.27 -29.88
C ASP A 74 1.30 -0.25 -30.12
N LEU A 75 1.50 0.73 -29.22
CA LEU A 75 2.60 1.70 -29.33
C LEU A 75 3.98 1.05 -29.21
N LEU A 76 4.15 0.08 -28.31
CA LEU A 76 5.42 -0.63 -28.16
C LEU A 76 5.72 -1.55 -29.35
N ILE A 77 4.69 -2.20 -29.93
CA ILE A 77 4.82 -2.98 -31.17
C ILE A 77 5.20 -2.04 -32.33
N ALA A 78 4.49 -0.92 -32.46
CA ALA A 78 4.81 0.09 -33.47
C ALA A 78 6.27 0.56 -33.33
N ARG A 79 6.74 0.83 -32.11
CA ARG A 79 8.13 1.22 -31.83
C ARG A 79 9.16 0.13 -32.16
N PHE A 80 8.79 -1.15 -32.07
CA PHE A 80 9.64 -2.26 -32.51
C PHE A 80 9.76 -2.35 -34.04
N ASP A 81 8.64 -2.06 -34.73
CA ASP A 81 8.51 -2.13 -36.18
C ASP A 81 9.07 -0.85 -36.87
N SER A 82 8.91 0.33 -36.27
CA SER A 82 9.30 1.65 -36.82
C SER A 82 10.71 2.09 -36.39
N LEU A 83 11.59 2.39 -37.34
CA LEU A 83 12.71 3.36 -37.21
C LEU A 83 13.13 3.79 -38.64
N PRO A 84 13.26 5.10 -38.95
CA PRO A 84 13.54 5.60 -40.29
C PRO A 84 14.99 5.40 -40.73
N SER A 85 15.14 5.12 -42.02
CA SER A 85 16.26 4.47 -42.73
C SER A 85 17.62 5.19 -42.77
N SER A 86 17.82 6.32 -42.09
CA SER A 86 19.00 7.19 -42.35
C SER A 86 20.11 7.13 -41.29
N GLU A 87 19.84 6.68 -40.05
CA GLU A 87 20.85 6.41 -39.00
C GLU A 87 20.66 5.01 -38.36
N ALA A 88 19.88 4.15 -39.03
CA ALA A 88 19.10 3.07 -38.43
C ALA A 88 19.81 1.73 -38.16
N ASP A 89 21.06 1.50 -38.58
CA ASP A 89 21.63 0.15 -38.50
C ASP A 89 22.13 -0.25 -37.11
N ALA A 90 22.66 0.70 -36.32
CA ALA A 90 23.23 0.39 -35.01
C ALA A 90 22.22 0.50 -33.84
N THR A 91 21.28 1.44 -33.92
CA THR A 91 20.32 1.74 -32.83
C THR A 91 19.11 0.82 -32.85
N ARG A 92 18.72 0.32 -34.03
CA ARG A 92 17.53 -0.52 -34.23
C ARG A 92 17.57 -1.83 -33.45
N PRO A 93 18.67 -2.62 -33.43
CA PRO A 93 18.75 -3.81 -32.60
C PRO A 93 18.59 -3.49 -31.10
N LEU A 94 19.13 -2.36 -30.64
CA LEU A 94 19.07 -1.95 -29.24
C LEU A 94 17.63 -1.62 -28.82
N VAL A 95 16.92 -0.79 -29.59
CA VAL A 95 15.52 -0.43 -29.31
C VAL A 95 14.62 -1.67 -29.31
N ARG A 96 14.80 -2.59 -30.25
CA ARG A 96 14.07 -3.87 -30.28
C ARG A 96 14.25 -4.69 -29.01
N VAL A 97 15.49 -4.85 -28.56
CA VAL A 97 15.81 -5.54 -27.30
C VAL A 97 15.22 -4.80 -26.10
N ARG A 98 15.19 -3.46 -26.10
CA ARG A 98 14.54 -2.68 -25.04
C ARG A 98 13.04 -2.95 -24.98
N VAL A 99 12.33 -2.92 -26.10
CA VAL A 99 10.89 -3.24 -26.17
C VAL A 99 10.61 -4.63 -25.61
N ILE A 100 11.37 -5.64 -26.03
CA ILE A 100 11.23 -7.02 -25.54
C ILE A 100 11.44 -7.09 -24.01
N ASN A 101 12.45 -6.39 -23.50
CA ASN A 101 12.74 -6.36 -22.07
C ASN A 101 11.65 -5.62 -21.27
N ILE A 102 11.06 -4.55 -21.81
CA ILE A 102 9.93 -3.86 -21.20
C ILE A 102 8.72 -4.78 -21.11
N PHE A 103 8.35 -5.48 -22.19
CA PHE A 103 7.26 -6.46 -22.14
C PHE A 103 7.52 -7.57 -21.13
N LYS A 104 8.75 -8.10 -21.09
CA LYS A 104 9.15 -9.10 -20.09
C LYS A 104 8.97 -8.56 -18.67
N GLN A 105 9.56 -7.40 -18.37
CA GLN A 105 9.49 -6.78 -17.05
C GLN A 105 8.04 -6.50 -16.64
N TRP A 106 7.25 -5.97 -17.56
CA TRP A 106 5.83 -5.70 -17.36
C TRP A 106 5.05 -6.97 -17.02
N LEU A 107 5.16 -8.01 -17.86
CA LEU A 107 4.47 -9.29 -17.66
C LEU A 107 4.91 -10.03 -16.40
N GLU A 108 6.17 -9.90 -15.98
CA GLU A 108 6.69 -10.57 -14.79
C GLU A 108 6.41 -9.84 -13.48
N HIS A 109 6.35 -8.50 -13.49
CA HIS A 109 6.38 -7.71 -12.25
C HIS A 109 5.20 -6.75 -12.07
N PHE A 110 4.55 -6.30 -13.15
CA PHE A 110 3.51 -5.27 -13.12
C PHE A 110 2.16 -5.76 -13.64
N TRP A 111 2.12 -6.94 -14.26
CA TRP A 111 0.90 -7.54 -14.77
C TRP A 111 -0.08 -7.90 -13.66
N THR A 112 -1.16 -7.14 -13.60
CA THR A 112 -2.24 -7.24 -12.60
C THR A 112 -3.62 -7.33 -13.26
N GLU A 113 -3.67 -7.60 -14.57
CA GLU A 113 -4.94 -7.66 -15.30
C GLU A 113 -5.82 -8.82 -14.82
N PRO A 114 -7.11 -8.56 -14.54
CA PRO A 114 -8.06 -9.64 -14.30
C PRO A 114 -8.24 -10.47 -15.57
N LYS A 115 -8.60 -11.75 -15.42
CA LYS A 115 -8.99 -12.57 -16.57
C LYS A 115 -10.25 -11.99 -17.20
N GLY A 116 -10.24 -11.84 -18.51
CA GLY A 116 -11.34 -11.26 -19.27
C GLY A 116 -11.01 -11.22 -20.76
N PRO A 117 -12.01 -10.98 -21.61
CA PRO A 117 -11.86 -11.05 -23.06
C PRO A 117 -10.82 -10.05 -23.58
N GLU A 118 -10.76 -8.84 -23.02
CA GLU A 118 -9.75 -7.85 -23.37
C GLU A 118 -8.33 -8.29 -22.98
N THR A 119 -8.19 -8.89 -21.79
CA THR A 119 -6.91 -9.44 -21.31
C THR A 119 -6.42 -10.59 -22.20
N ASP A 120 -7.35 -11.45 -22.63
CA ASP A 120 -7.04 -12.59 -23.49
C ASP A 120 -6.64 -12.11 -24.90
N ASP A 121 -7.33 -11.11 -25.45
CA ASP A 121 -6.96 -10.45 -26.71
C ASP A 121 -5.58 -9.80 -26.64
N ASN A 122 -5.30 -9.06 -25.56
CA ASN A 122 -3.98 -8.46 -25.32
C ASN A 122 -2.87 -9.51 -25.24
N LEU A 123 -3.09 -10.64 -24.57
CA LEU A 123 -2.13 -11.74 -24.51
C LEU A 123 -1.94 -12.42 -25.88
N LEU A 124 -3.01 -12.52 -26.68
CA LEU A 124 -2.95 -13.05 -28.03
C LEU A 124 -2.11 -12.16 -28.95
N LYS A 125 -2.35 -10.84 -28.93
CA LYS A 125 -1.54 -9.84 -29.62
C LYS A 125 -0.06 -9.93 -29.25
N LEU A 126 0.24 -10.05 -27.95
CA LEU A 126 1.62 -10.21 -27.47
C LEU A 126 2.26 -11.52 -27.95
N ARG A 127 1.50 -12.61 -28.03
CA ARG A 127 1.99 -13.90 -28.54
C ARG A 127 2.35 -13.80 -30.02
N GLU A 128 1.47 -13.22 -30.83
CA GLU A 128 1.72 -13.01 -32.27
C GLU A 128 2.95 -12.12 -32.49
N PHE A 129 3.04 -11.01 -31.75
CA PHE A 129 4.22 -10.15 -31.74
C PHE A 129 5.50 -10.93 -31.39
N ALA A 130 5.51 -11.71 -30.31
CA ALA A 130 6.71 -12.42 -29.87
C ALA A 130 7.12 -13.53 -30.86
N SER A 131 6.16 -14.18 -31.53
CA SER A 131 6.44 -15.09 -32.65
C SER A 131 7.10 -14.37 -33.84
N ARG A 132 6.58 -13.20 -34.26
CA ARG A 132 7.22 -12.38 -35.30
C ARG A 132 8.62 -11.90 -34.88
N ALA A 133 8.77 -11.45 -33.64
CA ALA A 133 10.02 -10.93 -33.10
C ALA A 133 11.11 -12.01 -33.05
N THR A 134 10.75 -13.29 -32.89
CA THR A 134 11.68 -14.42 -32.89
C THR A 134 12.37 -14.56 -34.25
N ALA A 135 11.61 -14.37 -35.33
CA ALA A 135 12.15 -14.40 -36.70
C ALA A 135 13.01 -13.17 -37.02
N ALA A 136 12.76 -12.02 -36.36
CA ALA A 136 13.45 -10.77 -36.62
C ALA A 136 14.67 -10.51 -35.71
N THR A 137 14.71 -11.13 -34.54
CA THR A 137 15.69 -10.87 -33.48
C THR A 137 15.99 -12.22 -32.81
N GLU A 138 17.06 -12.91 -33.25
CA GLU A 138 17.46 -14.24 -32.75
C GLU A 138 18.05 -14.16 -31.33
N THR A 139 17.27 -13.66 -30.37
CA THR A 139 17.72 -13.43 -29.00
C THR A 139 16.97 -14.33 -28.03
N SER A 140 17.70 -14.91 -27.07
CA SER A 140 17.13 -15.70 -25.97
C SER A 140 16.06 -14.94 -25.16
N ALA A 141 16.08 -13.60 -25.19
CA ALA A 141 15.08 -12.73 -24.59
C ALA A 141 13.67 -12.95 -25.15
N VAL A 142 13.53 -13.19 -26.47
CA VAL A 142 12.22 -13.43 -27.09
C VAL A 142 11.65 -14.78 -26.68
N ALA A 143 12.49 -15.82 -26.61
CA ALA A 143 12.08 -17.13 -26.11
C ALA A 143 11.60 -17.07 -24.65
N GLN A 144 12.28 -16.28 -23.80
CA GLN A 144 11.83 -16.04 -22.43
C GLN A 144 10.48 -15.31 -22.39
N LEU A 145 10.29 -14.28 -23.22
CA LEU A 145 9.03 -13.54 -23.33
C LEU A 145 7.86 -14.48 -23.72
N LEU A 146 8.05 -15.32 -24.74
CA LEU A 146 7.06 -16.32 -25.14
C LEU A 146 6.68 -17.26 -23.98
N GLY A 147 7.67 -17.77 -23.25
CA GLY A 147 7.42 -18.62 -22.08
C GLY A 147 6.67 -17.91 -20.95
N ILE A 148 6.86 -16.59 -20.79
CA ILE A 148 6.08 -15.79 -19.83
C ILE A 148 4.63 -15.62 -20.32
N ILE A 149 4.43 -15.26 -21.59
CA ILE A 149 3.10 -15.08 -22.18
C ILE A 149 2.29 -16.38 -22.08
N GLN A 150 2.88 -17.53 -22.45
CA GLN A 150 2.21 -18.83 -22.36
C GLN A 150 1.79 -19.17 -20.92
N ARG A 151 2.64 -18.91 -19.93
CA ARG A 151 2.28 -19.08 -18.51
C ARG A 151 1.11 -18.19 -18.11
N ARG A 152 1.08 -16.94 -18.58
CA ARG A 152 -0.02 -16.00 -18.31
C ARG A 152 -1.34 -16.46 -18.95
N MET A 153 -1.30 -16.89 -20.21
CA MET A 153 -2.46 -17.46 -20.91
C MET A 153 -2.99 -18.73 -20.22
N ALA A 154 -2.10 -19.57 -19.68
CA ALA A 154 -2.46 -20.75 -18.88
C ALA A 154 -3.02 -20.38 -17.48
N GLY A 155 -3.12 -19.10 -17.15
CA GLY A 155 -3.59 -18.62 -15.84
C GLY A 155 -2.61 -18.88 -14.70
N MET A 156 -1.36 -19.23 -15.00
CA MET A 156 -0.33 -19.42 -13.98
C MET A 156 0.12 -18.05 -13.46
N SER A 157 0.14 -17.91 -12.14
CA SER A 157 0.69 -16.72 -11.49
C SER A 157 2.22 -16.75 -11.52
N ARG A 158 2.83 -15.62 -11.14
CA ARG A 158 4.29 -15.52 -11.01
C ARG A 158 4.78 -16.64 -10.09
N MET A 159 5.78 -17.40 -10.54
CA MET A 159 6.52 -18.27 -9.62
C MET A 159 7.18 -17.39 -8.57
N LYS A 160 6.65 -17.38 -7.34
CA LYS A 160 7.37 -16.79 -6.21
C LYS A 160 8.59 -17.67 -6.02
N ILE A 161 9.77 -17.15 -6.35
CA ILE A 161 11.03 -17.77 -5.94
C ILE A 161 10.98 -17.75 -4.41
N SER A 162 10.68 -18.91 -3.83
CA SER A 162 10.71 -19.09 -2.39
C SER A 162 12.18 -18.97 -2.01
N ARG A 163 12.58 -17.78 -1.56
CA ARG A 163 13.92 -17.62 -0.98
C ARG A 163 13.93 -18.53 0.25
N PRO A 164 14.83 -19.52 0.34
CA PRO A 164 14.93 -20.32 1.55
C PRO A 164 15.17 -19.39 2.73
N SER A 165 14.32 -19.47 3.75
CA SER A 165 14.53 -18.75 5.00
C SER A 165 15.86 -19.22 5.57
N ILE A 166 16.85 -18.33 5.63
CA ILE A 166 18.19 -18.64 6.15
C ILE A 166 18.12 -18.97 7.66
N SER A 167 17.09 -18.48 8.35
CA SER A 167 16.84 -18.75 9.77
C SER A 167 15.74 -19.79 9.99
N ASN A 168 15.94 -20.66 10.99
CA ASN A 168 14.88 -21.51 11.51
C ASN A 168 13.90 -20.66 12.35
N PRO A 169 12.59 -20.79 12.14
CA PRO A 169 11.60 -20.06 12.93
C PRO A 169 11.69 -20.46 14.41
N PRO A 170 11.55 -19.50 15.35
CA PRO A 170 11.64 -19.78 16.78
C PRO A 170 10.49 -20.69 17.21
N LYS A 171 10.73 -21.55 18.22
CA LYS A 171 9.69 -22.43 18.78
C LYS A 171 8.54 -21.59 19.37
N PRO A 172 7.27 -21.96 19.11
CA PRO A 172 6.11 -21.33 19.76
C PRO A 172 6.15 -21.44 21.27
N ILE A 173 5.62 -20.43 21.97
CA ILE A 173 5.40 -20.47 23.42
C ILE A 173 3.93 -20.81 23.68
N LEU A 174 3.65 -22.11 23.89
CA LEU A 174 2.29 -22.60 24.03
C LEU A 174 1.70 -22.34 25.44
N PRO A 175 0.44 -21.89 25.54
CA PRO A 175 -0.28 -21.89 26.80
C PRO A 175 -0.43 -23.30 27.38
N ARG A 176 -0.54 -23.42 28.71
CA ARG A 176 -0.72 -24.71 29.39
C ARG A 176 -2.00 -25.45 29.00
N LYS A 177 -3.06 -24.72 28.60
CA LYS A 177 -4.37 -25.24 28.21
C LYS A 177 -4.87 -24.47 26.99
N LEU A 178 -4.93 -25.14 25.84
CA LEU A 178 -5.37 -24.55 24.56
C LEU A 178 -6.90 -24.47 24.43
N ASP A 179 -7.63 -25.30 25.18
CA ASP A 179 -9.10 -25.37 25.20
C ASP A 179 -9.74 -24.25 26.06
N LYS A 180 -8.98 -23.64 26.97
CA LYS A 180 -9.47 -22.61 27.91
C LYS A 180 -8.48 -21.44 28.02
N LEU A 181 -8.37 -20.70 26.92
CA LEU A 181 -7.49 -19.56 26.83
C LEU A 181 -8.02 -18.38 27.63
N LEU A 182 -7.19 -17.87 28.54
CA LEU A 182 -7.42 -16.63 29.29
C LEU A 182 -6.36 -15.63 28.86
N PHE A 183 -6.77 -14.43 28.45
CA PHE A 183 -5.89 -13.41 27.87
C PHE A 183 -4.61 -13.20 28.68
N LEU A 184 -4.73 -12.92 29.99
CA LEU A 184 -3.59 -12.70 30.89
C LEU A 184 -2.67 -13.92 31.10
N LYS A 185 -3.07 -15.12 30.68
CA LYS A 185 -2.27 -16.35 30.75
C LYS A 185 -1.56 -16.69 29.44
N ILE A 186 -1.87 -15.98 28.36
CA ILE A 186 -1.17 -16.13 27.08
C ILE A 186 0.14 -15.33 27.19
N ASP A 187 1.23 -15.86 26.67
CA ASP A 187 2.49 -15.13 26.63
C ASP A 187 2.38 -13.94 25.66
N ALA A 188 2.79 -12.75 26.09
CA ALA A 188 2.70 -11.52 25.29
C ALA A 188 3.45 -11.65 23.96
N LYS A 189 4.59 -12.36 23.97
CA LYS A 189 5.41 -12.58 22.78
C LYS A 189 4.71 -13.48 21.79
N GLU A 190 4.08 -14.55 22.27
CA GLU A 190 3.37 -15.45 21.39
C GLU A 190 2.13 -14.78 20.79
N LEU A 191 1.37 -14.02 21.57
CA LEU A 191 0.23 -13.30 21.04
C LEU A 191 0.66 -12.27 19.97
N ALA A 192 1.75 -11.52 20.21
CA ALA A 192 2.31 -10.59 19.23
C ALA A 192 2.78 -11.29 17.94
N ARG A 193 3.38 -12.49 18.05
CA ARG A 193 3.75 -13.30 16.88
C ARG A 193 2.55 -13.72 16.07
N GLN A 194 1.49 -14.21 16.72
CA GLN A 194 0.29 -14.66 16.01
C GLN A 194 -0.47 -13.49 15.35
N LEU A 195 -0.60 -12.35 16.04
CA LEU A 195 -1.11 -11.10 15.43
C LEU A 195 -0.31 -10.72 14.18
N THR A 196 1.02 -10.75 14.28
CA THR A 196 1.93 -10.41 13.17
C THR A 196 1.79 -11.37 11.99
N ILE A 197 1.65 -12.69 12.23
CA ILE A 197 1.43 -13.67 11.14
C ILE A 197 0.10 -13.41 10.43
N MET A 198 -0.98 -13.22 11.19
CA MET A 198 -2.31 -12.98 10.63
C MET A 198 -2.32 -11.70 9.78
N GLU A 199 -1.75 -10.62 10.31
CA GLU A 199 -1.70 -9.33 9.63
C GLU A 199 -0.75 -9.34 8.43
N ALA A 200 0.42 -9.98 8.53
CA ALA A 200 1.35 -10.16 7.41
C ALA A 200 0.68 -10.93 6.25
N HIS A 201 -0.14 -11.92 6.56
CA HIS A 201 -0.88 -12.66 5.54
C HIS A 201 -1.82 -11.74 4.75
N MET A 202 -2.58 -10.88 5.44
CA MET A 202 -3.45 -9.89 4.78
C MET A 202 -2.66 -8.84 4.00
N PHE A 203 -1.59 -8.28 4.59
CA PHE A 203 -0.70 -7.31 3.96
C PHE A 203 -0.05 -7.85 2.68
N SER A 204 0.32 -9.13 2.68
CA SER A 204 0.92 -9.77 1.50
C SER A 204 0.00 -9.82 0.26
N LYS A 205 -1.32 -9.75 0.47
CA LYS A 205 -2.32 -9.83 -0.61
C LYS A 205 -2.57 -8.51 -1.32
N ILE A 206 -2.21 -7.37 -0.72
CA ILE A 206 -2.43 -6.04 -1.33
C ILE A 206 -1.77 -5.97 -2.71
N GLN A 207 -2.55 -5.63 -3.71
CA GLN A 207 -2.07 -5.39 -5.06
C GLN A 207 -1.83 -3.89 -5.32
N PRO A 208 -0.87 -3.51 -6.19
CA PRO A 208 -0.59 -2.12 -6.53
C PRO A 208 -1.82 -1.33 -7.01
N ASN A 209 -2.70 -1.95 -7.79
CA ASN A 209 -3.93 -1.31 -8.29
C ASN A 209 -4.93 -0.96 -7.18
N GLU A 210 -4.86 -1.61 -6.02
CA GLU A 210 -5.67 -1.25 -4.86
C GLU A 210 -5.21 0.07 -4.22
N LEU A 211 -3.94 0.46 -4.41
CA LEU A 211 -3.32 1.67 -3.87
C LEU A 211 -3.41 2.87 -4.83
N LEU A 212 -4.01 2.69 -6.00
CA LEU A 212 -4.12 3.71 -7.03
C LEU A 212 -5.59 4.10 -7.24
N ASN A 213 -5.83 5.26 -7.84
CA ASN A 213 -7.14 5.81 -8.20
C ASN A 213 -8.09 5.93 -7.01
N LYS A 214 -7.55 6.13 -5.81
CA LYS A 214 -8.31 6.15 -4.54
C LYS A 214 -9.26 4.96 -4.42
N ALA A 215 -8.85 3.79 -4.92
CA ALA A 215 -9.71 2.61 -5.01
C ALA A 215 -10.33 2.23 -3.66
N TRP A 216 -9.59 2.37 -2.55
CA TRP A 216 -10.10 2.09 -1.20
C TRP A 216 -11.29 2.98 -0.77
N GLN A 217 -11.44 4.18 -1.33
CA GLN A 217 -12.56 5.09 -1.02
C GLN A 217 -13.81 4.83 -1.86
N LYS A 218 -13.68 4.11 -2.99
CA LYS A 218 -14.83 3.83 -3.86
C LYS A 218 -15.76 2.84 -3.19
N LYS A 219 -17.06 3.12 -3.23
CA LYS A 219 -18.11 2.26 -2.68
C LYS A 219 -18.42 1.10 -3.63
N GLU A 220 -18.99 0.04 -3.08
CA GLU A 220 -19.59 -1.03 -3.87
C GLU A 220 -20.77 -0.48 -4.67
N SER A 221 -21.00 -1.03 -5.85
CA SER A 221 -22.21 -0.78 -6.64
C SER A 221 -22.95 -2.10 -6.88
N PHE A 222 -24.23 -2.04 -7.23
CA PHE A 222 -25.01 -3.23 -7.57
C PHE A 222 -24.37 -4.09 -8.67
N THR A 223 -23.55 -3.49 -9.54
CA THR A 223 -22.92 -4.15 -10.69
C THR A 223 -21.44 -4.46 -10.50
N THR A 224 -20.78 -3.89 -9.49
CA THR A 224 -19.33 -4.03 -9.30
C THR A 224 -18.97 -4.11 -7.82
N PRO A 225 -18.28 -5.18 -7.37
CA PRO A 225 -17.77 -5.27 -6.00
C PRO A 225 -16.89 -4.07 -5.64
N ALA A 226 -16.83 -3.74 -4.35
CA ALA A 226 -15.94 -2.68 -3.87
C ALA A 226 -14.48 -2.96 -4.30
N PRO A 227 -13.80 -1.99 -4.93
CA PRO A 227 -12.40 -2.16 -5.27
C PRO A 227 -11.54 -2.09 -3.99
N ALA A 228 -10.28 -2.54 -4.11
CA ALA A 228 -9.33 -2.64 -3.00
C ALA A 228 -9.77 -3.54 -1.81
N PRO A 229 -10.18 -4.80 -2.06
CA PRO A 229 -10.67 -5.70 -1.01
C PRO A 229 -9.62 -6.02 0.08
N ASN A 230 -8.33 -6.08 -0.26
CA ASN A 230 -7.27 -6.42 0.69
C ASN A 230 -6.91 -5.24 1.59
N ILE A 231 -6.92 -4.02 1.05
CA ILE A 231 -6.75 -2.80 1.86
C ILE A 231 -7.92 -2.67 2.85
N ARG A 232 -9.16 -2.86 2.36
CA ARG A 232 -10.37 -2.82 3.20
C ARG A 232 -10.34 -3.88 4.31
N ALA A 233 -9.86 -5.09 3.99
CA ALA A 233 -9.70 -6.15 4.99
C ALA A 233 -8.71 -5.78 6.11
N LEU A 234 -7.58 -5.14 5.78
CA LEU A 234 -6.61 -4.66 6.78
C LEU A 234 -7.15 -3.52 7.63
N ILE A 235 -7.86 -2.57 7.02
CA ILE A 235 -8.51 -1.49 7.77
C ILE A 235 -9.51 -2.08 8.77
N ARG A 236 -10.35 -3.02 8.33
CA ARG A 236 -11.29 -3.72 9.20
C ARG A 236 -10.57 -4.45 10.35
N TYR A 237 -9.50 -5.18 10.04
CA TYR A 237 -8.71 -5.89 11.04
C TYR A 237 -8.12 -4.94 12.09
N SER A 238 -7.55 -3.81 11.66
CA SER A 238 -6.99 -2.79 12.55
C SER A 238 -8.06 -2.21 13.48
N ASN A 239 -9.23 -1.87 12.96
CA ASN A 239 -10.37 -1.38 13.75
C ASN A 239 -10.86 -2.44 14.75
N GLN A 240 -10.99 -3.69 14.31
CA GLN A 240 -11.36 -4.80 15.20
C GLN A 240 -10.34 -5.00 16.31
N LEU A 241 -9.04 -4.85 16.03
CA LEU A 241 -7.99 -4.96 17.03
C LEU A 241 -8.06 -3.82 18.06
N SER A 242 -8.29 -2.57 17.61
CA SER A 242 -8.52 -1.44 18.51
C SER A 242 -9.75 -1.62 19.39
N ASN A 243 -10.85 -2.11 18.82
CA ASN A 243 -12.08 -2.38 19.57
C ASN A 243 -11.89 -3.53 20.56
N TRP A 244 -11.19 -4.59 20.16
CA TRP A 244 -10.89 -5.73 21.04
C TRP A 244 -10.04 -5.30 22.24
N VAL A 245 -9.08 -4.38 22.05
CA VAL A 245 -8.33 -3.77 23.15
C VAL A 245 -9.26 -3.09 24.16
N GLY A 246 -10.21 -2.29 23.70
CA GLY A 246 -11.21 -1.66 24.56
C GLY A 246 -12.07 -2.69 25.31
N ALA A 247 -12.59 -3.68 24.58
CA ALA A 247 -13.40 -4.77 25.14
C ALA A 247 -12.66 -5.55 26.24
N LEU A 248 -11.37 -5.89 26.02
CA LEU A 248 -10.55 -6.60 27.00
C LEU A 248 -10.42 -5.83 28.32
N ILE A 249 -10.21 -4.51 28.24
CA ILE A 249 -10.06 -3.66 29.42
C ILE A 249 -11.39 -3.53 30.16
N LEU A 250 -12.49 -3.29 29.44
CA LEU A 250 -13.81 -3.04 30.04
C LEU A 250 -14.53 -4.30 30.55
N ALA A 251 -14.11 -5.48 30.09
CA ALA A 251 -14.58 -6.75 30.63
C ALA A 251 -14.16 -6.96 32.09
N GLU A 252 -13.03 -6.38 32.51
CA GLU A 252 -12.51 -6.53 33.87
C GLU A 252 -13.11 -5.49 34.83
N SER A 253 -13.94 -5.97 35.77
CA SER A 253 -14.56 -5.11 36.79
C SER A 253 -13.55 -4.63 37.85
N ASP A 254 -12.62 -5.51 38.23
CA ASP A 254 -11.59 -5.20 39.21
C ASP A 254 -10.51 -4.27 38.63
N ILE A 255 -10.24 -3.16 39.32
CA ILE A 255 -9.32 -2.11 38.84
C ILE A 255 -7.87 -2.61 38.70
N LYS A 256 -7.42 -3.51 39.58
CA LYS A 256 -6.05 -4.03 39.54
C LYS A 256 -5.89 -5.00 38.37
N LYS A 257 -6.85 -5.88 38.14
CA LYS A 257 -6.88 -6.77 36.96
C LYS A 257 -6.97 -5.97 35.67
N ARG A 258 -7.80 -4.93 35.64
CA ARG A 258 -7.91 -4.04 34.48
C ARG A 258 -6.59 -3.34 34.16
N ALA A 259 -5.85 -2.86 35.17
CA ALA A 259 -4.51 -2.32 34.99
C ALA A 259 -3.49 -3.39 34.52
N GLN A 260 -3.62 -4.65 34.95
CA GLN A 260 -2.80 -5.76 34.45
C GLN A 260 -3.07 -6.05 32.96
N VAL A 261 -4.32 -5.97 32.51
CA VAL A 261 -4.68 -6.10 31.08
C VAL A 261 -3.99 -5.02 30.26
N ILE A 262 -4.04 -3.76 30.70
CA ILE A 262 -3.31 -2.66 30.05
C ILE A 262 -1.81 -2.96 30.00
N GLY A 263 -1.21 -3.34 31.13
CA GLY A 263 0.22 -3.68 31.19
C GLY A 263 0.61 -4.81 30.24
N HIS A 264 -0.23 -5.84 30.09
CA HIS A 264 -0.01 -6.94 29.16
C HIS A 264 -0.11 -6.49 27.70
N LEU A 265 -1.11 -5.67 27.35
CA LEU A 265 -1.27 -5.08 26.02
C LEU A 265 -0.10 -4.15 25.64
N VAL A 266 0.45 -3.40 26.60
CA VAL A 266 1.66 -2.59 26.38
C VAL A 266 2.86 -3.48 26.01
N ASN A 267 3.03 -4.62 26.68
CA ASN A 267 4.10 -5.56 26.33
C ASN A 267 3.89 -6.17 24.94
N ILE A 268 2.65 -6.53 24.59
CA ILE A 268 2.30 -7.01 23.24
C ILE A 268 2.66 -5.97 22.19
N ALA A 269 2.27 -4.70 22.39
CA ALA A 269 2.60 -3.61 21.47
C ALA A 269 4.11 -3.40 21.33
N ASN A 270 4.88 -3.47 22.42
CA ASN A 270 6.33 -3.37 22.36
C ASN A 270 6.96 -4.50 21.53
N ILE A 271 6.46 -5.73 21.67
CA ILE A 271 6.95 -6.85 20.88
C ILE A 271 6.54 -6.73 19.41
N CYS A 272 5.33 -6.23 19.12
CA CYS A 272 4.94 -5.88 17.75
C CYS A 272 5.89 -4.83 17.14
N HIS A 273 6.31 -3.82 17.92
CA HIS A 273 7.32 -2.86 17.50
C HIS A 273 8.67 -3.51 17.21
N GLU A 274 9.15 -4.42 18.08
CA GLU A 274 10.39 -5.20 17.83
C GLU A 274 10.31 -6.06 16.56
N LEU A 275 9.12 -6.58 16.25
CA LEU A 275 8.84 -7.32 15.01
C LEU A 275 8.59 -6.40 13.80
N GLN A 276 8.73 -5.07 13.93
CA GLN A 276 8.37 -4.09 12.89
C GLN A 276 6.93 -4.24 12.37
N ASN A 277 6.03 -4.77 13.19
CA ASN A 277 4.59 -4.71 12.95
C ASN A 277 4.03 -3.41 13.56
N TYR A 278 4.24 -2.31 12.84
CA TYR A 278 3.79 -0.99 13.27
C TYR A 278 2.27 -0.83 13.18
N SER A 279 1.60 -1.58 12.28
CA SER A 279 0.14 -1.56 12.16
C SER A 279 -0.55 -2.04 13.45
N ALA A 280 -0.10 -3.14 14.04
CA ALA A 280 -0.59 -3.61 15.33
C ALA A 280 -0.26 -2.63 16.48
N VAL A 281 0.92 -2.01 16.48
CA VAL A 281 1.29 -0.98 17.47
C VAL A 281 0.28 0.16 17.44
N VAL A 282 0.01 0.73 16.25
CA VAL A 282 -0.97 1.80 16.07
C VAL A 282 -2.36 1.36 16.50
N SER A 283 -2.78 0.14 16.13
CA SER A 283 -4.11 -0.39 16.47
C SER A 283 -4.29 -0.54 17.99
N ILE A 284 -3.29 -1.05 18.70
CA ILE A 284 -3.35 -1.20 20.17
C ILE A 284 -3.37 0.17 20.86
N LEU A 285 -2.50 1.09 20.43
CA LEU A 285 -2.46 2.45 20.98
C LEU A 285 -3.76 3.22 20.70
N SER A 286 -4.37 3.02 19.54
CA SER A 286 -5.69 3.60 19.20
C SER A 286 -6.78 3.07 20.14
N GLY A 287 -6.73 1.79 20.51
CA GLY A 287 -7.63 1.21 21.53
C GLY A 287 -7.48 1.89 22.89
N PHE A 288 -6.25 2.17 23.34
CA PHE A 288 -5.99 2.92 24.58
C PHE A 288 -6.48 4.37 24.53
N GLN A 289 -6.37 5.00 23.36
CA GLN A 289 -6.74 6.40 23.13
C GLN A 289 -8.24 6.58 22.84
N SER A 290 -9.00 5.49 22.66
CA SER A 290 -10.45 5.55 22.50
C SER A 290 -11.10 6.21 23.72
N ALA A 291 -12.14 7.01 23.48
CA ALA A 291 -12.86 7.74 24.52
C ALA A 291 -13.25 6.88 25.77
N PRO A 292 -13.82 5.67 25.64
CA PRO A 292 -14.18 4.85 26.80
C PRO A 292 -12.97 4.37 27.63
N ILE A 293 -11.79 4.23 27.04
CA ILE A 293 -10.59 3.77 27.75
C ILE A 293 -9.79 4.95 28.29
N TYR A 294 -9.67 6.00 27.50
CA TYR A 294 -8.93 7.21 27.84
C TYR A 294 -9.40 7.84 29.16
N ARG A 295 -10.71 7.79 29.41
CA ARG A 295 -11.33 8.40 30.61
C ARG A 295 -11.12 7.65 31.92
N LEU A 296 -10.61 6.42 31.91
CA LEU A 296 -10.46 5.56 33.11
C LEU A 296 -9.29 6.00 33.98
N THR A 297 -9.35 7.22 34.52
CA THR A 297 -8.24 7.88 35.23
C THR A 297 -7.73 7.07 36.42
N ARG A 298 -8.63 6.41 37.17
CA ARG A 298 -8.24 5.60 38.33
C ARG A 298 -7.50 4.34 37.89
N THR A 299 -7.95 3.72 36.79
CA THR A 299 -7.27 2.57 36.19
C THR A 299 -5.88 2.95 35.69
N TRP A 300 -5.75 4.06 34.96
CA TRP A 300 -4.46 4.53 34.45
C TRP A 300 -3.47 4.86 35.58
N ALA A 301 -3.95 5.38 36.71
CA ALA A 301 -3.13 5.58 37.90
C ALA A 301 -2.60 4.27 38.53
N MET A 302 -3.22 3.13 38.21
CA MET A 302 -2.79 1.81 38.67
C MET A 302 -1.88 1.07 37.69
N VAL A 303 -1.67 1.61 36.49
CA VAL A 303 -0.72 1.06 35.53
C VAL A 303 0.69 1.26 36.05
N THR A 304 1.49 0.18 36.05
CA THR A 304 2.83 0.21 36.64
C THR A 304 3.76 1.17 35.89
N GLU A 305 4.71 1.77 36.61
CA GLU A 305 5.72 2.64 36.02
C GLU A 305 6.53 1.94 34.92
N LYS A 306 6.80 0.64 35.09
CA LYS A 306 7.44 -0.20 34.06
C LYS A 306 6.64 -0.20 32.75
N SER A 307 5.33 -0.41 32.81
CA SER A 307 4.47 -0.33 31.62
C SER A 307 4.44 1.08 31.03
N CYS A 308 4.37 2.11 31.86
CA CYS A 308 4.41 3.50 31.39
C CYS A 308 5.73 3.85 30.67
N ASN A 309 6.87 3.35 31.16
CA ASN A 309 8.18 3.53 30.55
C ASN A 309 8.28 2.88 29.16
N ILE A 310 7.56 1.77 28.94
CA ILE A 310 7.48 1.10 27.63
C ILE A 310 6.49 1.84 26.70
N LEU A 311 5.36 2.29 27.23
CA LEU A 311 4.31 2.93 26.45
C LEU A 311 4.74 4.29 25.88
N ARG A 312 5.46 5.12 26.67
CA ARG A 312 5.85 6.48 26.26
C ARG A 312 6.63 6.53 24.93
N PRO A 313 7.68 5.72 24.69
CA PRO A 313 8.35 5.66 23.40
C PRO A 313 7.44 5.26 22.24
N LEU A 314 6.53 4.30 22.43
CA LEU A 314 5.59 3.87 21.39
C LEU A 314 4.61 4.99 21.00
N GLN A 315 4.17 5.79 21.98
CA GLN A 315 3.34 6.97 21.74
C GLN A 315 4.11 8.07 21.01
N ALA A 316 5.37 8.31 21.39
CA ALA A 316 6.22 9.29 20.72
C ALA A 316 6.52 8.90 19.26
N LEU A 317 6.71 7.60 19.00
CA LEU A 317 6.89 7.05 17.66
C LEU A 317 5.68 7.32 16.78
N THR A 318 4.47 7.09 17.30
CA THR A 318 3.20 7.19 16.56
C THR A 318 2.54 8.58 16.66
N SER A 319 3.24 9.57 17.22
CA SER A 319 2.71 10.92 17.34
C SER A 319 2.47 11.57 15.98
N SER A 320 1.38 12.34 15.85
CA SER A 320 1.08 13.12 14.65
C SER A 320 1.87 14.42 14.53
N THR A 321 2.74 14.73 15.51
CA THR A 321 3.65 15.89 15.47
C THR A 321 4.44 15.91 14.14
N GLN A 322 4.52 17.09 13.52
CA GLN A 322 5.23 17.30 12.23
C GLN A 322 4.86 16.25 11.16
N ASN A 323 3.56 15.95 11.01
CA ASN A 323 3.05 14.97 10.05
C ASN A 323 3.70 13.57 10.20
N TYR A 324 3.77 13.10 11.45
CA TYR A 324 4.32 11.79 11.81
C TYR A 324 5.82 11.64 11.51
N SER A 325 6.62 12.68 11.77
CA SER A 325 8.05 12.70 11.42
C SER A 325 8.85 11.53 12.02
N ASN A 326 8.62 11.21 13.29
CA ASN A 326 9.24 10.05 13.96
C ASN A 326 8.88 8.73 13.27
N TYR A 327 7.59 8.53 12.98
CA TYR A 327 7.11 7.32 12.34
C TYR A 327 7.66 7.17 10.91
N ARG A 328 7.65 8.25 10.12
CA ARG A 328 8.24 8.29 8.78
C ARG A 328 9.74 8.00 8.82
N GLY A 329 10.45 8.54 9.81
CA GLY A 329 11.86 8.26 10.05
C GLY A 329 12.10 6.76 10.29
N ALA A 330 11.28 6.12 11.12
CA ALA A 330 11.35 4.68 11.36
C ALA A 330 11.09 3.84 10.09
N LEU A 331 10.08 4.19 9.29
CA LEU A 331 9.77 3.49 8.03
C LEU A 331 10.90 3.59 6.99
N ARG A 332 11.57 4.75 6.90
CA ARG A 332 12.70 4.97 5.98
C ARG A 332 13.88 4.02 6.25
N ILE A 333 14.16 3.72 7.52
CA ILE A 333 15.26 2.83 7.91
C ILE A 333 14.81 1.38 8.17
N ALA A 334 13.51 1.11 8.19
CA ALA A 334 12.96 -0.22 8.42
C ALA A 334 13.43 -1.21 7.35
N VAL A 335 13.78 -2.42 7.77
CA VAL A 335 14.26 -3.51 6.92
C VAL A 335 13.19 -4.60 6.90
N PRO A 336 12.72 -5.06 5.72
CA PRO A 336 11.73 -6.13 5.63
C PRO A 336 12.17 -7.40 6.40
N PRO A 337 11.23 -8.15 7.02
CA PRO A 337 9.78 -7.96 6.98
C PRO A 337 9.30 -6.82 7.88
N CYS A 338 8.33 -6.05 7.39
CA CYS A 338 7.75 -4.90 8.10
C CYS A 338 6.27 -4.77 7.69
N ILE A 339 5.40 -4.41 8.63
CA ILE A 339 4.00 -4.10 8.36
C ILE A 339 3.77 -2.63 8.74
N PRO A 340 3.73 -1.71 7.78
CA PRO A 340 3.44 -0.31 8.06
C PRO A 340 1.95 -0.12 8.40
N PHE A 341 1.66 0.92 9.17
CA PHE A 341 0.31 1.45 9.31
C PHE A 341 -0.09 2.14 8.01
N LEU A 342 -0.95 1.48 7.22
CA LEU A 342 -1.35 1.94 5.89
C LEU A 342 -2.08 3.29 5.91
N GLY A 343 -2.74 3.68 7.00
CA GLY A 343 -3.49 4.94 7.06
C GLY A 343 -2.65 6.16 6.69
N LEU A 344 -1.35 6.17 7.02
CA LEU A 344 -0.44 7.25 6.62
C LEU A 344 -0.20 7.27 5.10
N TYR A 345 0.03 6.11 4.49
CA TYR A 345 0.20 5.98 3.04
C TYR A 345 -1.06 6.35 2.27
N LEU A 346 -2.24 5.91 2.74
CA LEU A 346 -3.50 6.23 2.10
C LEU A 346 -3.80 7.74 2.16
N LYS A 347 -3.43 8.41 3.26
CA LYS A 347 -3.48 9.87 3.38
C LYS A 347 -2.58 10.56 2.36
N ASP A 348 -1.33 10.11 2.23
CA ASP A 348 -0.37 10.68 1.28
C ASP A 348 -0.82 10.47 -0.17
N LEU A 349 -1.28 9.26 -0.51
CA LEU A 349 -1.81 8.96 -1.84
C LEU A 349 -3.03 9.82 -2.18
N THR A 350 -3.93 10.05 -1.23
CA THR A 350 -5.08 10.96 -1.41
C THR A 350 -4.60 12.39 -1.69
N PHE A 351 -3.64 12.88 -0.91
CA PHE A 351 -3.08 14.23 -1.10
C PHE A 351 -2.40 14.39 -2.47
N ILE A 352 -1.67 13.37 -2.94
CA ILE A 352 -1.04 13.39 -4.26
C ILE A 352 -2.09 13.39 -5.36
N GLU A 353 -3.11 12.53 -5.26
CA GLU A 353 -4.21 12.41 -6.23
C GLU A 353 -4.98 13.72 -6.39
N ASP A 354 -5.34 14.35 -5.27
CA ASP A 354 -6.20 15.54 -5.23
C ASP A 354 -5.41 16.84 -5.46
N GLY A 355 -4.14 16.89 -5.04
CA GLY A 355 -3.30 18.07 -5.13
C GLY A 355 -2.60 18.28 -6.48
N ASN A 356 -2.58 17.26 -7.35
CA ASN A 356 -1.85 17.32 -8.62
C ASN A 356 -2.78 16.98 -9.79
N GLN A 357 -2.84 17.88 -10.78
CA GLN A 357 -3.59 17.64 -12.03
C GLN A 357 -2.91 16.54 -12.88
N PRO A 358 -3.69 15.71 -13.60
CA PRO A 358 -3.13 14.64 -14.44
C PRO A 358 -2.39 15.16 -15.67
N LEU A 359 -2.72 16.38 -16.12
CA LEU A 359 -2.06 17.09 -17.22
C LEU A 359 -1.46 18.41 -16.72
N THR A 360 -0.40 18.87 -17.37
CA THR A 360 0.15 20.22 -17.19
C THR A 360 -0.71 21.26 -17.94
N PRO A 361 -0.53 22.58 -17.70
CA PRO A 361 -1.23 23.62 -18.47
C PRO A 361 -1.01 23.53 -19.98
N GLU A 362 0.12 22.98 -20.40
CA GLU A 362 0.50 22.77 -21.81
C GLU A 362 -0.12 21.49 -22.41
N GLY A 363 -0.92 20.75 -21.63
CA GLY A 363 -1.58 19.51 -22.08
C GLY A 363 -0.70 18.27 -22.03
N LEU A 364 0.49 18.35 -21.42
CA LEU A 364 1.41 17.22 -21.27
C LEU A 364 1.01 16.33 -20.09
N ILE A 365 1.33 15.03 -20.16
CA ILE A 365 1.11 14.09 -19.05
C ILE A 365 1.99 14.51 -17.88
N ASN A 366 1.40 14.79 -16.71
CA ASN A 366 2.13 15.18 -15.51
C ASN A 366 2.81 13.96 -14.86
N PHE A 367 3.97 13.59 -15.38
CA PHE A 367 4.74 12.44 -14.90
C PHE A 367 5.27 12.61 -13.46
N HIS A 368 5.43 13.84 -12.99
CA HIS A 368 5.77 14.11 -11.60
C HIS A 368 4.71 13.58 -10.61
N LYS A 369 3.42 13.81 -10.90
CA LYS A 369 2.31 13.22 -10.12
C LYS A 369 2.47 11.71 -10.00
N TYR A 370 2.68 11.04 -11.13
CA TYR A 370 2.77 9.58 -11.18
C TYR A 370 4.04 9.05 -10.53
N THR A 371 5.13 9.81 -10.55
CA THR A 371 6.36 9.53 -9.83
C THR A 371 6.13 9.51 -8.32
N MET A 372 5.40 10.50 -7.78
CA MET A 372 5.03 10.53 -6.37
C MET A 372 4.16 9.32 -5.97
N LEU A 373 3.15 8.98 -6.79
CA LEU A 373 2.30 7.81 -6.55
C LEU A 373 3.09 6.50 -6.58
N ALA A 374 3.93 6.31 -7.60
CA ALA A 374 4.75 5.12 -7.74
C ALA A 374 5.73 4.95 -6.57
N ALA A 375 6.32 6.04 -6.07
CA ALA A 375 7.21 5.99 -4.91
C ALA A 375 6.53 5.40 -3.67
N SER A 376 5.32 5.85 -3.34
CA SER A 376 4.53 5.29 -2.23
C SER A 376 4.18 3.81 -2.45
N VAL A 377 3.76 3.44 -3.67
CA VAL A 377 3.45 2.04 -4.02
C VAL A 377 4.69 1.16 -3.89
N HIS A 378 5.85 1.60 -4.39
CA HIS A 378 7.09 0.83 -4.35
C HIS A 378 7.60 0.66 -2.92
N GLU A 379 7.46 1.67 -2.07
CA GLU A 379 7.81 1.54 -0.66
C GLU A 379 6.94 0.48 0.05
N ILE A 380 5.64 0.45 -0.20
CA ILE A 380 4.75 -0.60 0.32
C ILE A 380 5.16 -1.98 -0.20
N GLN A 381 5.50 -2.10 -1.50
CA GLN A 381 5.97 -3.37 -2.06
C GLN A 381 7.31 -3.82 -1.46
N ARG A 382 8.24 -2.89 -1.17
CA ARG A 382 9.52 -3.18 -0.51
C ARG A 382 9.31 -3.92 0.81
N PHE A 383 8.36 -3.48 1.62
CA PHE A 383 8.04 -4.13 2.90
C PHE A 383 7.52 -5.57 2.76
N LYS A 384 7.02 -5.94 1.58
CA LYS A 384 6.52 -7.30 1.26
C LYS A 384 7.60 -8.25 0.73
N GLU A 385 8.84 -7.79 0.54
CA GLU A 385 9.91 -8.58 -0.09
C GLU A 385 10.44 -9.71 0.80
N ALA A 386 10.25 -9.61 2.12
CA ALA A 386 10.61 -10.64 3.08
C ALA A 386 9.38 -11.15 3.84
N GLN A 387 9.43 -12.41 4.28
CA GLN A 387 8.40 -13.04 5.08
C GLN A 387 8.83 -13.12 6.54
N TYR A 388 7.85 -13.05 7.45
CA TYR A 388 8.09 -13.33 8.86
C TYR A 388 8.46 -14.80 9.06
N CYS A 389 9.64 -15.04 9.67
CA CYS A 389 10.10 -16.37 10.04
C CYS A 389 9.50 -16.76 11.40
N LEU A 390 8.21 -17.07 11.44
CA LEU A 390 7.46 -17.41 12.66
C LEU A 390 6.56 -18.64 12.42
N HIS A 391 6.31 -19.41 13.48
CA HIS A 391 5.40 -20.55 13.43
C HIS A 391 3.96 -20.12 13.74
N ALA A 392 3.01 -20.54 12.92
CA ALA A 392 1.59 -20.39 13.21
C ALA A 392 1.15 -21.35 14.33
N VAL A 393 0.30 -20.86 15.23
CA VAL A 393 -0.39 -21.68 16.25
C VAL A 393 -1.90 -21.55 15.98
N PRO A 394 -2.52 -22.52 15.27
CA PRO A 394 -3.90 -22.42 14.82
C PRO A 394 -4.90 -22.09 15.93
N GLU A 395 -4.76 -22.70 17.10
CA GLU A 395 -5.65 -22.53 18.24
C GLU A 395 -5.61 -21.08 18.78
N LEU A 396 -4.42 -20.45 18.78
CA LEU A 396 -4.29 -19.04 19.17
C LEU A 396 -4.84 -18.11 18.10
N GLN A 397 -4.66 -18.44 16.82
CA GLN A 397 -5.20 -17.64 15.71
C GLN A 397 -6.73 -17.69 15.68
N GLU A 398 -7.33 -18.85 15.95
CA GLU A 398 -8.78 -19.01 16.08
C GLU A 398 -9.33 -18.25 17.29
N TYR A 399 -8.63 -18.31 18.44
CA TYR A 399 -8.97 -17.48 19.59
C TYR A 399 -8.92 -15.98 19.25
N ILE A 400 -7.86 -15.49 18.60
CA ILE A 400 -7.76 -14.08 18.19
C ILE A 400 -8.91 -13.74 17.22
N ALA A 401 -9.13 -14.54 16.19
CA ALA A 401 -10.14 -14.28 15.17
C ALA A 401 -11.57 -14.19 15.76
N SER A 402 -11.93 -15.11 16.65
CA SER A 402 -13.24 -15.10 17.33
C SER A 402 -13.42 -13.87 18.24
N ARG A 403 -12.34 -13.42 18.90
CA ARG A 403 -12.38 -12.23 19.77
C ARG A 403 -12.45 -10.91 18.99
N LEU A 404 -11.76 -10.82 17.86
CA LEU A 404 -11.83 -9.66 16.98
C LEU A 404 -13.23 -9.45 16.38
N GLN A 405 -13.96 -10.52 16.10
CA GLN A 405 -15.33 -10.46 15.57
C GLN A 405 -16.41 -10.13 16.61
N SER A 406 -16.15 -10.40 17.89
CA SER A 406 -17.12 -10.24 18.98
C SER A 406 -16.98 -8.92 19.76
N ALA A 407 -16.12 -8.01 19.32
CA ALA A 407 -15.93 -6.72 19.98
C ALA A 407 -17.20 -5.86 19.86
N THR A 408 -17.65 -5.33 21.00
CA THR A 408 -18.88 -4.54 21.15
C THR A 408 -18.78 -3.17 20.49
N GLY A 409 -19.92 -2.52 20.27
CA GLY A 409 -19.98 -1.16 19.72
C GLY A 409 -19.38 -0.12 20.69
N LEU A 410 -18.98 1.04 20.14
CA LEU A 410 -18.36 2.11 20.93
C LEU A 410 -19.29 2.65 22.03
N ASP A 411 -20.59 2.70 21.76
CA ASP A 411 -21.61 3.17 22.72
C ASP A 411 -21.71 2.24 23.93
N GLU A 412 -21.77 0.93 23.71
CA GLU A 412 -21.77 -0.06 24.80
C GLU A 412 -20.46 -0.01 25.62
N MET A 413 -19.32 0.20 24.95
CA MET A 413 -18.04 0.41 25.63
C MET A 413 -18.04 1.68 26.49
N TRP A 414 -18.68 2.74 26.01
CA TRP A 414 -18.81 4.00 26.72
C TRP A 414 -19.66 3.86 27.99
N ASP A 415 -20.82 3.21 27.88
CA ASP A 415 -21.69 2.95 29.02
C ASP A 415 -20.97 2.10 30.07
N ARG A 416 -20.31 1.01 29.63
CA ARG A 416 -19.53 0.16 30.51
C ARG A 416 -18.39 0.91 31.20
N SER A 417 -17.72 1.81 30.49
CA SER A 417 -16.69 2.67 31.08
C SER A 417 -17.26 3.58 32.18
N CYS A 418 -18.43 4.16 31.94
CA CYS A 418 -19.11 5.03 32.91
C CYS A 418 -19.55 4.27 34.16
N GLU A 419 -19.99 3.02 34.02
CA GLU A 419 -20.29 2.14 35.16
C GLU A 419 -19.05 1.84 36.01
N LEU A 420 -17.93 1.50 35.35
CA LEU A 420 -16.68 1.13 36.03
C LEU A 420 -16.04 2.32 36.76
N GLU A 421 -16.10 3.51 36.15
CA GLU A 421 -15.58 4.75 36.72
C GLU A 421 -16.57 5.91 36.48
N PRO A 422 -17.57 6.11 37.35
CA PRO A 422 -18.54 7.19 37.24
C PRO A 422 -17.89 8.58 37.29
N ARG A 423 -18.44 9.54 36.55
CA ARG A 423 -17.98 10.95 36.62
C ARG A 423 -18.22 11.48 38.03
N GLY A 424 -17.18 11.95 38.71
CA GLY A 424 -17.33 12.62 40.01
C GLY A 424 -18.11 13.94 39.85
N ARG A 425 -18.99 14.26 40.82
CA ARG A 425 -19.53 15.63 40.95
C ARG A 425 -18.37 16.56 41.34
N GLY A 426 -17.83 17.32 40.39
CA GLY A 426 -16.88 18.42 40.67
C GLY A 426 -15.46 18.31 40.08
N GLU A 427 -15.13 17.29 39.29
CA GLU A 427 -13.82 17.24 38.62
C GLU A 427 -13.82 18.03 37.30
N THR A 428 -13.91 19.36 37.37
CA THR A 428 -13.39 20.22 36.29
C THR A 428 -11.87 20.28 36.44
N ARG A 429 -11.14 19.53 35.59
CA ARG A 429 -9.67 19.59 35.58
C ARG A 429 -9.16 20.89 34.92
N PRO A 430 -8.16 21.57 35.50
CA PRO A 430 -7.11 22.24 34.74
C PRO A 430 -6.26 21.17 34.02
N ARG A 431 -5.69 21.48 32.86
CA ARG A 431 -4.78 20.59 32.12
C ARG A 431 -3.48 20.34 32.91
N ASP A 432 -3.48 19.37 33.84
CA ASP A 432 -2.28 19.00 34.60
C ASP A 432 -1.41 17.93 33.92
N PHE A 433 -0.11 18.10 34.11
CA PHE A 433 1.07 17.55 33.41
C PHE A 433 1.28 16.02 33.42
N TYR A 434 0.31 15.24 33.91
CA TYR A 434 0.36 13.77 33.95
C TYR A 434 -0.66 13.12 33.01
N THR A 435 -0.85 13.69 31.82
CA THR A 435 -1.59 13.06 30.72
C THR A 435 -0.61 12.39 29.74
N PRO A 436 -0.55 11.04 29.66
CA PRO A 436 0.24 10.31 28.65
C PRO A 436 -0.36 10.39 27.24
N THR A 437 -0.96 11.51 26.87
CA THR A 437 -1.48 11.74 25.52
C THR A 437 -1.29 13.22 25.21
N GLY A 438 -0.43 13.52 24.24
CA GLY A 438 -0.69 14.67 23.38
C GLY A 438 -2.17 14.60 22.97
N GLY A 439 -2.87 15.73 23.05
CA GLY A 439 -4.32 15.79 23.02
C GLY A 439 -4.94 14.94 21.91
N MET A 440 -6.15 14.41 22.16
CA MET A 440 -6.97 13.61 21.24
C MET A 440 -6.30 13.42 19.88
N THR A 441 -5.48 12.39 19.74
CA THR A 441 -4.97 11.96 18.42
C THR A 441 -6.13 11.33 17.67
N THR A 442 -7.11 12.15 17.33
CA THR A 442 -8.16 11.92 16.34
C THR A 442 -7.57 11.72 14.94
N SER A 443 -6.24 11.72 14.78
CA SER A 443 -5.56 11.72 13.49
C SER A 443 -5.04 10.35 13.03
N MET A 444 -4.95 9.31 13.88
CA MET A 444 -4.68 7.95 13.37
C MET A 444 -5.94 7.14 13.09
N VAL A 445 -7.11 7.62 13.51
CA VAL A 445 -8.40 7.12 13.01
C VAL A 445 -8.75 7.75 11.65
N VAL A 446 -7.75 7.89 10.76
CA VAL A 446 -8.00 8.12 9.32
C VAL A 446 -8.70 6.90 8.70
N ALA A 447 -8.72 5.76 9.41
CA ALA A 447 -9.52 4.58 9.07
C ALA A 447 -11.05 4.83 9.09
N CYS A 448 -11.56 5.81 9.87
CA CYS A 448 -12.99 6.13 9.84
C CYS A 448 -13.39 6.88 8.56
N MET A 449 -12.50 7.69 7.97
CA MET A 449 -12.84 8.46 6.76
C MET A 449 -13.02 7.61 5.48
N VAL A 450 -12.81 6.29 5.54
CA VAL A 450 -12.86 5.40 4.37
C VAL A 450 -14.09 4.49 4.36
N LEU A 451 -14.78 4.32 5.50
CA LEU A 451 -15.83 3.32 5.66
C LEU A 451 -16.99 3.80 6.56
N ASP A 452 -17.39 5.06 6.42
CA ASP A 452 -18.69 5.48 6.93
C ASP A 452 -19.79 4.86 6.03
N ASP A 453 -20.39 3.77 6.55
CA ASP A 453 -21.76 3.37 6.25
C ASP A 453 -22.71 4.06 7.23
#